data_AF-F8JF83-F1
#
_entry.id   AF-F8JF83-F1
#
_cell.length_a   1.000
_cell.length_b   1.000
_cell.length_c   1.000
_cell.angle_alpha   90.00
_cell.angle_beta   90.00
_cell.angle_gamma   90.00
#
_symmetry.space_group_name_H-M   'P 1'
#
loop_
_entity.id
_entity.type
_entity.pdbx_description
1 polymer ?
#
loop_
_entity_poly.entity_id
_entity_poly.type
_entity_poly.pdbx_seq_one_letter_code
_entity_poly.pdbx_strand_id
1 'polypeptide(L)'
;MARRSQTHLTKHGNGYRYYRSVPRELRQVVGKTAWSKYLGVTLSWSDALKAARDLSLQCDATVARLKRLSPDERNEIAAGGGLQKLKHLQAFDKQLIAGLKAMGESPTSGPAFEGVSEEIPMPEELEEDWEFTRFKLVKSANAIESETLSRARLLGSAEFEGRGLQSLVDLSEKTKPQGTKSLDRSRLYVRRLTTFLGADCDPADISQQDAARWRDHMSETGVSGVNQSQHLAKLSALYAVAISEGRLATNPFAGIKARFTKDEKKLSKKKRAFGDEELRSFLIASEKKGEPFHTIIRCLAVTGARSSEICGLRVCDLRWHQGNCYLDINDEVRDLKNAASRRLIPLPGSFSNVLRGLADGRDGTEPLFPGLPRRQQGPAHQLQIEASKIIREHVSKDPRVTLHSLRHTWRQRAESLGISPAVRRAILGHALGKDVHDTAYGDRPQFNLLVDAVEKVAQSYGLAD
;
A
#
# COMPACT_ATOMS: atom_id res chain seq x y z
N MET A 1 -39.09 0.13 -38.36
CA MET A 1 -38.62 -0.36 -37.05
C MET A 1 -37.44 0.50 -36.60
N ALA A 2 -37.57 1.16 -35.45
CA ALA A 2 -36.66 2.21 -34.99
C ALA A 2 -35.21 1.72 -34.81
N ARG A 3 -34.25 2.44 -35.43
CA ARG A 3 -32.81 2.28 -35.26
C ARG A 3 -32.44 2.44 -33.78
N ARG A 4 -32.27 1.33 -33.07
CA ARG A 4 -31.68 1.33 -31.71
C ARG A 4 -30.26 1.88 -31.81
N SER A 5 -29.98 2.95 -31.08
CA SER A 5 -28.73 3.72 -31.12
C SER A 5 -27.47 2.85 -30.95
N GLN A 6 -26.62 2.82 -31.98
CA GLN A 6 -25.33 2.11 -32.06
C GLN A 6 -24.24 2.62 -31.09
N THR A 7 -24.55 3.53 -30.17
CA THR A 7 -23.58 4.18 -29.29
C THR A 7 -23.26 3.40 -28.01
N HIS A 8 -23.84 2.20 -27.83
CA HIS A 8 -23.77 1.43 -26.58
C HIS A 8 -24.12 2.27 -25.32
N LEU A 9 -24.77 3.42 -25.50
CA LEU A 9 -25.05 4.41 -24.46
C LEU A 9 -26.56 4.43 -24.24
N THR A 10 -26.96 4.22 -22.99
CA THR A 10 -28.37 4.23 -22.58
C THR A 10 -28.55 5.23 -21.46
N LYS A 11 -29.66 5.98 -21.48
CA LYS A 11 -30.03 6.83 -20.34
C LYS A 11 -30.54 5.93 -19.22
N HIS A 12 -30.02 6.09 -18.00
CA HIS A 12 -30.34 5.24 -16.86
C HIS A 12 -30.47 6.10 -15.59
N GLY A 13 -31.71 6.28 -15.12
CA GLY A 13 -32.02 7.23 -14.05
C GLY A 13 -31.71 8.67 -14.46
N ASN A 14 -31.08 9.44 -13.57
CA ASN A 14 -30.64 10.81 -13.83
C ASN A 14 -29.30 10.92 -14.60
N GLY A 15 -28.76 9.81 -15.12
CA GLY A 15 -27.46 9.80 -15.78
C GLY A 15 -27.38 8.84 -16.97
N TYR A 16 -26.16 8.53 -17.39
CA TYR A 16 -25.89 7.69 -18.56
C TYR A 16 -25.15 6.40 -18.20
N ARG A 17 -25.44 5.32 -18.92
CA ARG A 17 -24.82 4.01 -18.78
C ARG A 17 -24.32 3.50 -20.12
N TYR A 18 -23.06 3.10 -20.16
CA TYR A 18 -22.50 2.31 -21.25
C TYR A 18 -22.88 0.83 -21.06
N TYR A 19 -23.35 0.18 -22.13
CA TYR A 19 -23.71 -1.23 -22.18
C TYR A 19 -23.38 -1.83 -23.55
N ARG A 20 -22.50 -2.82 -23.57
CA ARG A 20 -22.10 -3.57 -24.76
C ARG A 20 -22.06 -5.06 -24.49
N SER A 21 -22.69 -5.87 -25.33
CA SER A 21 -22.65 -7.33 -25.21
C SER A 21 -21.27 -7.88 -25.59
N VAL A 22 -20.80 -8.87 -24.82
CA VAL A 22 -19.60 -9.64 -25.18
C VAL A 22 -19.99 -10.70 -26.23
N PRO A 23 -19.23 -10.85 -27.33
CA PRO A 23 -19.43 -11.91 -28.32
C PRO A 23 -19.51 -13.29 -27.67
N ARG A 24 -20.45 -14.14 -28.12
CA ARG A 24 -20.77 -15.42 -27.44
C ARG A 24 -19.53 -16.29 -27.22
N GLU A 25 -18.68 -16.41 -28.23
CA GLU A 25 -17.43 -17.18 -28.20
C GLU A 25 -16.38 -16.67 -27.19
N LEU A 26 -16.45 -15.40 -26.79
CA LEU A 26 -15.48 -14.80 -25.86
C LEU A 26 -16.00 -14.70 -24.42
N ARG A 27 -17.27 -15.05 -24.17
CA ARG A 27 -17.89 -14.87 -22.84
C ARG A 27 -17.21 -15.70 -21.75
N GLN A 28 -16.76 -16.90 -22.09
CA GLN A 28 -16.04 -17.77 -21.14
C GLN A 28 -14.69 -17.16 -20.74
N VAL A 29 -13.93 -16.66 -21.72
CA VAL A 29 -12.62 -16.03 -21.51
C VAL A 29 -12.73 -14.70 -20.76
N VAL A 30 -13.72 -13.87 -21.11
CA VAL A 30 -13.98 -12.57 -20.49
C VAL A 30 -14.61 -12.74 -19.09
N GLY A 31 -15.32 -13.85 -18.85
CA GLY A 31 -16.04 -14.14 -17.63
C GLY A 31 -17.27 -13.25 -17.41
N LYS A 32 -17.81 -12.62 -18.47
CA LYS A 32 -18.99 -11.73 -18.43
C LYS A 32 -19.78 -11.84 -19.74
N THR A 33 -21.09 -11.58 -19.65
CA THR A 33 -22.00 -11.56 -20.80
C THR A 33 -22.08 -10.20 -21.48
N ALA A 34 -21.77 -9.12 -20.75
CA ALA A 34 -21.75 -7.74 -21.24
C ALA A 34 -20.76 -6.88 -20.44
N TRP A 35 -20.16 -5.89 -21.10
CA TRP A 35 -19.49 -4.76 -20.47
C TRP A 35 -20.52 -3.68 -20.16
N SER A 36 -20.63 -3.30 -18.88
CA SER A 36 -21.57 -2.29 -18.41
C SER A 36 -20.89 -1.34 -17.43
N LYS A 37 -21.06 -0.02 -17.61
CA LYS A 37 -20.48 1.02 -16.74
C LYS A 37 -21.42 2.22 -16.62
N TYR A 38 -21.70 2.65 -15.39
CA TYR A 38 -22.39 3.92 -15.14
C TYR A 38 -21.41 5.09 -15.33
N LEU A 39 -21.79 6.07 -16.14
CA LEU A 39 -20.92 7.20 -16.51
C LEU A 39 -21.12 8.43 -15.63
N GLY A 40 -22.25 8.51 -14.90
CA GLY A 40 -22.51 9.59 -13.93
C GLY A 40 -23.77 10.39 -14.25
N VAL A 41 -24.17 11.20 -13.27
CA VAL A 41 -25.42 11.99 -13.24
C VAL A 41 -25.22 13.43 -13.78
N THR A 42 -23.99 13.93 -13.74
CA THR A 42 -23.62 15.33 -14.03
C THR A 42 -22.99 15.53 -15.41
N LEU A 43 -22.81 14.46 -16.21
CA LEU A 43 -22.21 14.57 -17.53
C LEU A 43 -23.20 15.13 -18.55
N SER A 44 -22.73 16.02 -19.42
CA SER A 44 -23.47 16.41 -20.62
C SER A 44 -23.62 15.19 -21.56
N TRP A 45 -24.62 15.22 -22.45
CA TRP A 45 -24.78 14.15 -23.46
C TRP A 45 -23.52 13.98 -24.32
N SER A 46 -22.85 15.08 -24.67
CA SER A 46 -21.62 15.08 -25.45
C SER A 46 -20.48 14.37 -24.71
N ASP A 47 -20.29 14.67 -23.42
CA ASP A 47 -19.24 14.06 -22.61
C ASP A 47 -19.51 12.58 -22.34
N ALA A 48 -20.79 12.22 -22.10
CA ALA A 48 -21.21 10.84 -21.98
C ALA A 48 -20.95 10.05 -23.27
N LEU A 49 -21.14 10.67 -24.43
CA LEU A 49 -20.90 10.07 -25.74
C LEU A 49 -19.40 9.91 -26.03
N LYS A 50 -18.56 10.87 -25.63
CA LYS A 50 -17.10 10.75 -25.70
C LYS A 50 -16.59 9.62 -24.80
N ALA A 51 -17.05 9.55 -23.56
CA ALA A 51 -16.71 8.47 -22.63
C ALA A 51 -17.17 7.09 -23.12
N ALA A 52 -18.36 7.01 -23.73
CA ALA A 52 -18.86 5.78 -24.34
C ALA A 52 -18.00 5.33 -25.53
N ARG A 53 -17.50 6.26 -26.35
CA ARG A 53 -16.58 5.96 -27.47
C ARG A 53 -15.26 5.38 -26.98
N ASP A 54 -14.63 6.00 -25.99
CA ASP A 54 -13.37 5.47 -25.41
C ASP A 54 -13.56 4.06 -24.83
N LEU A 55 -14.71 3.79 -24.20
CA LEU A 55 -15.05 2.45 -23.70
C LEU A 55 -15.31 1.44 -24.82
N SER A 56 -15.92 1.88 -25.93
CA SER A 56 -16.12 1.00 -27.09
C SER A 56 -14.79 0.59 -27.68
N LEU A 57 -13.87 1.54 -27.90
CA LEU A 57 -12.54 1.25 -28.42
C LEU A 57 -11.76 0.26 -27.55
N GLN A 58 -11.85 0.39 -26.21
CA GLN A 58 -11.26 -0.58 -25.29
C GLN A 58 -11.88 -1.98 -25.45
N CYS A 59 -13.20 -2.06 -25.61
CA CYS A 59 -13.89 -3.32 -25.84
C CYS A 59 -13.51 -3.93 -27.19
N ASP A 60 -13.39 -3.12 -28.25
CA ASP A 60 -12.98 -3.54 -29.60
C ASP A 60 -11.56 -4.11 -29.61
N ALA A 61 -10.61 -3.39 -29.00
CA ALA A 61 -9.23 -3.85 -28.83
C ALA A 61 -9.14 -5.15 -28.03
N THR A 62 -9.99 -5.31 -27.01
CA THR A 62 -10.09 -6.57 -26.26
C THR A 62 -10.63 -7.72 -27.12
N VAL A 63 -11.70 -7.49 -27.88
CA VAL A 63 -12.29 -8.51 -28.76
C VAL A 63 -11.31 -8.94 -29.84
N ALA A 64 -10.70 -7.98 -30.55
CA ALA A 64 -9.76 -8.27 -31.64
C ALA A 64 -8.58 -9.12 -31.15
N ARG A 65 -8.00 -8.80 -30.00
CA ARG A 65 -6.88 -9.56 -29.43
C ARG A 65 -7.28 -10.96 -28.98
N LEU A 66 -8.43 -11.11 -28.33
CA LEU A 66 -8.92 -12.43 -27.96
C LEU A 66 -9.24 -13.28 -29.20
N LYS A 67 -9.65 -12.67 -30.31
CA LYS A 67 -9.85 -13.37 -31.58
C LYS A 67 -8.54 -13.83 -32.24
N ARG A 68 -7.41 -13.18 -31.96
CA ARG A 68 -6.08 -13.62 -32.42
C ARG A 68 -5.55 -14.86 -31.70
N LEU A 69 -6.08 -15.16 -30.52
CA LEU A 69 -5.74 -16.39 -29.80
C LEU A 69 -6.39 -17.61 -30.46
N SER A 70 -5.70 -18.74 -30.46
CA SER A 70 -6.28 -20.01 -30.88
C SER A 70 -7.45 -20.42 -29.95
N PRO A 71 -8.38 -21.27 -30.41
CA PRO A 71 -9.44 -21.79 -29.55
C PRO A 71 -8.91 -22.45 -28.27
N ASP A 72 -7.77 -23.15 -28.35
CA ASP A 72 -7.15 -23.83 -27.20
C ASP A 72 -6.57 -22.82 -26.20
N GLU A 73 -5.86 -21.78 -26.67
CA GLU A 73 -5.35 -20.70 -25.81
C GLU A 73 -6.49 -19.97 -25.08
N ARG A 74 -7.63 -19.77 -25.77
CA ARG A 74 -8.84 -19.18 -25.16
C ARG A 74 -9.43 -20.08 -24.08
N ASN A 75 -9.51 -21.38 -24.35
CA ASN A 75 -10.03 -22.37 -23.40
C ASN A 75 -9.14 -22.47 -22.16
N GLU A 76 -7.81 -22.45 -22.33
CA GLU A 76 -6.86 -22.41 -21.22
C GLU A 76 -7.10 -21.19 -20.34
N ILE A 77 -7.16 -19.98 -20.93
CA ILE A 77 -7.39 -18.74 -20.18
C ILE A 77 -8.73 -18.77 -19.44
N ALA A 78 -9.78 -19.34 -20.05
CA ALA A 78 -11.06 -19.53 -19.40
C ALA A 78 -10.96 -20.45 -18.17
N ALA A 79 -10.24 -21.59 -18.30
CA ALA A 79 -10.00 -22.54 -17.21
C ALA A 79 -9.18 -21.91 -16.04
N GLY A 80 -8.24 -21.00 -16.34
CA GLY A 80 -7.48 -20.25 -15.34
C GLY A 80 -8.28 -19.22 -14.51
N GLY A 81 -9.57 -19.03 -14.81
CA GLY A 81 -10.45 -18.04 -14.16
C GLY A 81 -10.63 -16.74 -14.94
N GLY A 82 -10.29 -16.75 -16.23
CA GLY A 82 -10.59 -15.68 -17.19
C GLY A 82 -9.79 -14.39 -17.01
N LEU A 83 -10.08 -13.41 -17.87
CA LEU A 83 -9.38 -12.12 -17.95
C LEU A 83 -9.39 -11.29 -16.65
N GLN A 84 -10.31 -11.57 -15.72
CA GLN A 84 -10.43 -10.82 -14.48
C GLN A 84 -9.23 -11.03 -13.52
N LYS A 85 -8.50 -12.13 -13.67
CA LYS A 85 -7.25 -12.38 -12.91
C LYS A 85 -6.01 -11.79 -13.59
N LEU A 86 -6.13 -11.25 -14.80
CA LEU A 86 -5.01 -10.90 -15.68
C LEU A 86 -4.88 -9.37 -15.80
N LYS A 87 -4.15 -8.76 -14.85
CA LYS A 87 -3.92 -7.30 -14.81
C LYS A 87 -3.11 -6.75 -16.01
N HIS A 88 -2.46 -7.61 -16.78
CA HIS A 88 -1.54 -7.23 -17.85
C HIS A 88 -2.25 -6.81 -19.15
N LEU A 89 -3.38 -7.45 -19.51
CA LEU A 89 -4.11 -7.12 -20.75
C LEU A 89 -4.60 -5.66 -20.76
N GLN A 90 -5.09 -5.19 -19.61
CA GLN A 90 -5.62 -3.83 -19.42
C GLN A 90 -4.55 -2.74 -19.54
N ALA A 91 -3.30 -3.04 -19.13
CA ALA A 91 -2.19 -2.12 -19.25
C ALA A 91 -1.75 -1.98 -20.72
N PHE A 92 -1.67 -3.10 -21.43
CA PHE A 92 -1.35 -3.14 -22.86
C PHE A 92 -2.42 -2.43 -23.71
N ASP A 93 -3.72 -2.65 -23.41
CA ASP A 93 -4.82 -1.92 -24.07
C ASP A 93 -4.63 -0.41 -24.04
N LYS A 94 -4.16 0.09 -22.89
CA LYS A 94 -3.96 1.52 -22.68
C LYS A 94 -2.79 2.05 -23.52
N GLN A 95 -1.73 1.26 -23.69
CA GLN A 95 -0.57 1.60 -24.51
C GLN A 95 -0.92 1.57 -26.00
N LEU A 96 -1.61 0.54 -26.47
CA LEU A 96 -2.07 0.44 -27.86
C LEU A 96 -3.00 1.59 -28.24
N ILE A 97 -3.98 1.92 -27.39
CA ILE A 97 -4.88 3.06 -27.62
C ILE A 97 -4.10 4.38 -27.66
N ALA A 98 -3.04 4.52 -26.85
CA ALA A 98 -2.19 5.70 -26.87
C ALA A 98 -1.35 5.77 -28.16
N GLY A 99 -0.80 4.64 -28.63
CA GLY A 99 -0.04 4.54 -29.88
C GLY A 99 -0.90 4.85 -31.10
N LEU A 100 -2.09 4.24 -31.23
CA LEU A 100 -3.03 4.54 -32.32
C LEU A 100 -3.46 6.02 -32.34
N LYS A 101 -3.65 6.62 -31.15
CA LYS A 101 -3.92 8.06 -31.02
C LYS A 101 -2.74 8.93 -31.45
N ALA A 102 -1.50 8.47 -31.27
CA ALA A 102 -0.28 9.20 -31.61
C ALA A 102 0.06 9.14 -33.11
N MET A 103 -0.28 8.04 -33.81
CA MET A 103 -0.01 7.86 -35.24
C MET A 103 -1.00 8.61 -36.16
N GLY A 104 -1.91 9.42 -35.63
CA GLY A 104 -2.92 10.14 -36.44
C GLY A 104 -4.00 9.23 -37.04
N GLU A 105 -3.84 7.91 -36.96
CA GLU A 105 -4.88 6.90 -37.21
C GLU A 105 -5.92 6.93 -36.08
N SER A 106 -6.69 8.00 -36.04
CA SER A 106 -8.00 7.94 -35.43
C SER A 106 -8.84 6.98 -36.28
N PRO A 107 -9.50 5.94 -35.73
CA PRO A 107 -10.51 5.17 -36.47
C PRO A 107 -11.76 5.99 -36.84
N THR A 108 -11.67 7.32 -36.80
CA THR A 108 -12.81 8.23 -36.91
C THR A 108 -12.45 9.42 -37.78
N SER A 109 -12.49 9.23 -39.09
CA SER A 109 -12.82 10.31 -40.03
C SER A 109 -13.72 9.79 -41.16
N GLY A 110 -14.76 9.04 -40.80
CA GLY A 110 -15.85 8.68 -41.72
C GLY A 110 -17.20 8.71 -40.99
N PRO A 111 -18.28 9.19 -41.62
CA PRO A 111 -19.61 9.05 -41.06
C PRO A 111 -20.05 7.58 -41.15
N ALA A 112 -20.76 7.12 -40.12
CA ALA A 112 -21.42 5.82 -40.02
C ALA A 112 -20.51 4.57 -39.95
N PHE A 113 -20.36 4.07 -38.73
CA PHE A 113 -20.56 2.68 -38.29
C PHE A 113 -21.02 1.66 -39.35
N GLU A 114 -20.16 1.39 -40.33
CA GLU A 114 -20.10 0.14 -41.07
C GLU A 114 -18.74 -0.48 -40.78
N GLY A 115 -18.76 -1.66 -40.14
CA GLY A 115 -17.63 -2.57 -39.99
C GLY A 115 -16.28 -1.91 -39.70
N VAL A 116 -16.02 -1.54 -38.44
CA VAL A 116 -14.61 -1.50 -38.00
C VAL A 116 -14.08 -2.91 -38.24
N SER A 117 -13.11 -3.03 -39.14
CA SER A 117 -12.48 -4.27 -39.56
C SER A 117 -12.17 -5.15 -38.34
N GLU A 118 -12.41 -6.45 -38.45
CA GLU A 118 -12.11 -7.41 -37.38
C GLU A 118 -10.61 -7.42 -36.99
N GLU A 119 -9.78 -6.72 -37.75
CA GLU A 119 -8.36 -6.52 -37.53
C GLU A 119 -8.08 -5.04 -37.27
N ILE A 120 -7.74 -4.71 -36.02
CA ILE A 120 -7.08 -3.45 -35.67
C ILE A 120 -5.59 -3.64 -35.98
N PRO A 121 -4.99 -2.88 -36.92
CA PRO A 121 -3.57 -3.00 -37.21
C PRO A 121 -2.75 -2.72 -35.94
N MET A 122 -1.73 -3.54 -35.72
CA MET A 122 -0.84 -3.40 -34.57
C MET A 122 0.41 -2.66 -35.01
N PRO A 123 0.80 -1.57 -34.32
CA PRO A 123 2.08 -0.94 -34.57
C PRO A 123 3.21 -1.95 -34.35
N GLU A 124 4.20 -1.97 -35.25
CA GLU A 124 5.34 -2.90 -35.22
C GLU A 124 6.08 -2.86 -33.86
N GLU A 125 6.20 -1.68 -33.27
CA GLU A 125 6.77 -1.44 -31.94
C GLU A 125 6.00 -2.12 -30.79
N LEU A 126 4.72 -2.48 -31.00
CA LEU A 126 3.87 -3.15 -30.01
C LEU A 126 3.68 -4.65 -30.30
N GLU A 127 4.20 -5.16 -31.41
CA GLU A 127 4.13 -6.57 -31.80
C GLU A 127 4.93 -7.46 -30.83
N GLU A 128 6.14 -7.03 -30.46
CA GLU A 128 6.98 -7.72 -29.48
C GLU A 128 6.36 -7.71 -28.07
N ASP A 129 5.84 -6.56 -27.65
CA ASP A 129 5.13 -6.42 -26.36
C ASP A 129 3.83 -7.25 -26.34
N TRP A 130 3.17 -7.41 -27.50
CA TRP A 130 2.00 -8.27 -27.65
C TRP A 130 2.37 -9.73 -27.49
N GLU A 131 3.41 -10.22 -28.16
CA GLU A 131 3.85 -11.61 -28.02
C GLU A 131 4.27 -11.92 -26.57
N PHE A 132 4.96 -10.99 -25.90
CA PHE A 132 5.25 -11.10 -24.48
C PHE A 132 4.00 -11.11 -23.59
N THR A 133 3.00 -10.28 -23.92
CA THR A 133 1.73 -10.21 -23.20
C THR A 133 0.89 -11.47 -23.43
N ARG A 134 0.80 -11.95 -24.67
CA ARG A 134 0.17 -13.22 -25.08
C ARG A 134 0.80 -14.39 -24.34
N PHE A 135 2.13 -14.48 -24.35
CA PHE A 135 2.87 -15.49 -23.61
C PHE A 135 2.51 -15.50 -22.12
N LYS A 136 2.47 -14.32 -21.48
CA LYS A 136 2.04 -14.20 -20.08
C LYS A 136 0.59 -14.61 -19.86
N LEU A 137 -0.32 -14.23 -20.76
CA LEU A 137 -1.74 -14.58 -20.68
C LEU A 137 -1.94 -16.10 -20.73
N VAL A 138 -1.33 -16.76 -21.71
CA VAL A 138 -1.40 -18.22 -21.89
C VAL A 138 -0.70 -18.95 -20.74
N LYS A 139 0.50 -18.51 -20.31
CA LYS A 139 1.20 -19.12 -19.16
C LYS A 139 0.49 -18.97 -17.83
N SER A 140 -0.10 -17.80 -17.58
CA SER A 140 -0.83 -17.57 -16.33
C SER A 140 -2.07 -18.45 -16.20
N ALA A 141 -2.57 -18.99 -17.32
CA ALA A 141 -3.62 -19.98 -17.37
C ALA A 141 -3.10 -21.40 -17.07
N ASN A 142 -1.90 -21.74 -17.55
CA ASN A 142 -1.19 -23.00 -17.28
C ASN A 142 -0.56 -23.10 -15.87
N ALA A 143 -0.70 -22.06 -15.04
CA ALA A 143 -0.15 -22.00 -13.68
C ALA A 143 -0.83 -22.94 -12.66
N ILE A 144 -1.57 -23.96 -13.12
CA ILE A 144 -2.13 -25.00 -12.23
C ILE A 144 -1.48 -26.38 -12.40
N GLU A 145 -0.83 -26.78 -13.50
CA GLU A 145 -0.39 -28.20 -13.54
C GLU A 145 0.83 -28.67 -14.35
N SER A 146 1.44 -27.95 -15.31
CA SER A 146 2.45 -28.62 -16.17
C SER A 146 3.85 -27.99 -16.30
N GLU A 147 4.07 -26.72 -15.97
CA GLU A 147 5.41 -26.12 -16.17
C GLU A 147 6.36 -26.29 -14.97
N THR A 148 5.84 -26.54 -13.76
CA THR A 148 6.66 -26.84 -12.58
C THR A 148 7.27 -28.25 -12.63
N LEU A 149 6.62 -29.20 -13.29
CA LEU A 149 7.13 -30.57 -13.45
C LEU A 149 8.08 -30.71 -14.66
N SER A 150 7.78 -30.04 -15.76
CA SER A 150 8.56 -30.16 -17.00
C SER A 150 9.85 -29.33 -16.98
N ARG A 151 9.83 -28.15 -16.37
CA ARG A 151 11.05 -27.31 -16.25
C ARG A 151 11.99 -27.81 -15.14
N ALA A 152 11.47 -28.43 -14.08
CA ALA A 152 12.27 -29.14 -13.07
C ALA A 152 12.88 -30.46 -13.57
N ARG A 153 12.31 -31.07 -14.62
CA ARG A 153 12.88 -32.27 -15.28
C ARG A 153 13.85 -31.94 -16.42
N LEU A 154 13.66 -30.83 -17.14
CA LEU A 154 14.48 -30.47 -18.31
C LEU A 154 15.69 -29.57 -17.98
N LEU A 155 15.58 -28.71 -16.97
CA LEU A 155 16.76 -28.10 -16.35
C LEU A 155 17.19 -29.04 -15.23
N GLY A 156 18.03 -30.01 -15.56
CA GLY A 156 18.68 -30.84 -14.56
C GLY A 156 19.21 -29.95 -13.46
N SER A 157 18.81 -30.23 -12.22
CA SER A 157 19.50 -29.78 -11.00
C SER A 157 20.24 -28.45 -11.16
N ALA A 158 19.50 -27.36 -11.45
CA ALA A 158 20.03 -26.06 -11.07
C ALA A 158 19.92 -26.04 -9.54
N GLU A 159 20.90 -26.68 -8.90
CA GLU A 159 21.09 -26.67 -7.46
C GLU A 159 20.84 -25.24 -7.02
N PHE A 160 19.86 -25.08 -6.15
CA PHE A 160 19.68 -23.83 -5.48
C PHE A 160 20.99 -23.57 -4.70
N GLU A 161 21.82 -22.66 -5.21
CA GLU A 161 23.20 -22.40 -4.74
C GLU A 161 23.28 -21.90 -3.27
N GLY A 162 22.20 -21.94 -2.51
CA GLY A 162 22.19 -21.68 -1.08
C GLY A 162 21.61 -22.85 -0.31
N ARG A 163 22.46 -23.62 0.36
CA ARG A 163 21.98 -24.60 1.36
C ARG A 163 21.24 -23.83 2.48
N GLY A 164 20.07 -24.35 2.89
CA GLY A 164 19.33 -23.83 4.03
C GLY A 164 18.33 -22.71 3.72
N LEU A 165 17.50 -22.34 4.68
CA LEU A 165 16.42 -21.35 4.51
C LEU A 165 16.92 -19.91 4.39
N GLN A 166 18.15 -19.62 4.83
CA GLN A 166 18.74 -18.27 4.82
C GLN A 166 18.98 -17.73 3.40
N SER A 167 19.32 -18.63 2.48
CA SER A 167 19.42 -18.41 1.04
C SER A 167 18.22 -17.69 0.39
N LEU A 168 17.00 -17.89 0.92
CA LEU A 168 15.79 -17.21 0.44
C LEU A 168 15.85 -15.71 0.71
N VAL A 169 16.43 -15.33 1.84
CA VAL A 169 16.65 -13.92 2.18
C VAL A 169 17.74 -13.34 1.30
N ASP A 170 18.84 -14.07 1.12
CA ASP A 170 19.99 -13.63 0.33
C ASP A 170 19.59 -13.42 -1.14
N LEU A 171 18.76 -14.32 -1.69
CA LEU A 171 18.17 -14.16 -3.02
C LEU A 171 17.23 -12.95 -3.06
N SER A 172 16.41 -12.74 -2.03
CA SER A 172 15.49 -11.60 -1.96
C SER A 172 16.22 -10.25 -1.84
N GLU A 173 17.40 -10.24 -1.21
CA GLU A 173 18.28 -9.07 -1.08
C GLU A 173 18.97 -8.75 -2.41
N LYS A 174 19.44 -9.77 -3.14
CA LYS A 174 20.05 -9.61 -4.48
C LYS A 174 19.05 -9.14 -5.54
N THR A 175 17.83 -9.66 -5.52
CA THR A 175 16.82 -9.41 -6.57
C THR A 175 16.15 -8.04 -6.45
N LYS A 176 15.95 -7.53 -5.23
CA LYS A 176 15.29 -6.24 -5.00
C LYS A 176 15.94 -5.51 -3.83
N PRO A 177 16.31 -4.23 -4.01
CA PRO A 177 16.75 -3.39 -2.91
C PRO A 177 15.65 -3.32 -1.83
N GLN A 178 15.99 -3.70 -0.61
CA GLN A 178 15.11 -3.64 0.55
C GLN A 178 15.78 -2.83 1.65
N GLY A 179 14.98 -2.04 2.37
CA GLY A 179 15.49 -1.35 3.57
C GLY A 179 15.89 -2.34 4.66
N THR A 180 16.91 -2.03 5.44
CA THR A 180 17.54 -2.88 6.48
C THR A 180 16.53 -3.55 7.40
N LYS A 181 15.53 -2.80 7.89
CA LYS A 181 14.47 -3.32 8.77
C LYS A 181 13.59 -4.40 8.13
N SER A 182 13.41 -4.37 6.81
CA SER A 182 12.68 -5.41 6.07
C SER A 182 13.48 -6.70 5.98
N LEU A 183 14.78 -6.58 5.75
CA LEU A 183 15.71 -7.71 5.69
C LEU A 183 15.87 -8.35 7.07
N ASP A 184 16.07 -7.56 8.13
CA ASP A 184 16.17 -8.06 9.50
C ASP A 184 14.95 -8.87 9.93
N ARG A 185 13.75 -8.43 9.53
CA ARG A 185 12.51 -9.20 9.76
C ARG A 185 12.47 -10.50 8.98
N SER A 186 12.95 -10.49 7.73
CA SER A 186 13.01 -11.69 6.89
C SER A 186 13.97 -12.71 7.52
N ARG A 187 15.17 -12.28 7.92
CA ARG A 187 16.16 -13.07 8.66
C ARG A 187 15.60 -13.62 9.98
N LEU A 188 14.88 -12.79 10.74
CA LEU A 188 14.25 -13.21 11.99
C LEU A 188 13.21 -14.32 11.78
N TYR A 189 12.34 -14.19 10.78
CA TYR A 189 11.28 -15.16 10.55
C TYR A 189 11.82 -16.47 9.96
N VAL A 190 12.82 -16.39 9.08
CA VAL A 190 13.56 -17.57 8.61
C VAL A 190 14.21 -18.27 9.79
N ARG A 191 14.98 -17.57 10.64
CA ARG A 191 15.62 -18.16 11.82
C ARG A 191 14.62 -18.88 12.72
N ARG A 192 13.46 -18.26 12.98
CA ARG A 192 12.40 -18.88 13.80
C ARG A 192 11.83 -20.15 13.17
N LEU A 193 11.66 -20.16 11.85
CA LEU A 193 11.24 -21.36 11.12
C LEU A 193 12.33 -22.45 11.19
N THR A 194 13.60 -22.11 10.95
CA THR A 194 14.73 -23.04 11.07
C THR A 194 14.80 -23.65 12.48
N THR A 195 14.66 -22.84 13.53
CA THR A 195 14.62 -23.33 14.92
C THR A 195 13.46 -24.29 15.15
N PHE A 196 12.28 -24.02 14.60
CA PHE A 196 11.12 -24.89 14.72
C PHE A 196 11.29 -26.23 14.00
N LEU A 197 11.89 -26.22 12.82
CA LEU A 197 12.16 -27.44 12.05
C LEU A 197 13.27 -28.28 12.67
N GLY A 198 14.10 -27.70 13.55
CA GLY A 198 15.19 -28.37 14.25
C GLY A 198 16.45 -28.60 13.40
N ALA A 199 16.41 -28.23 12.12
CA ALA A 199 17.52 -28.28 11.19
C ALA A 199 17.38 -27.19 10.13
N ASP A 200 18.49 -26.83 9.50
CA ASP A 200 18.48 -25.96 8.33
C ASP A 200 18.16 -26.80 7.08
N CYS A 201 16.90 -26.78 6.68
CA CYS A 201 16.39 -27.56 5.56
C CYS A 201 16.56 -26.81 4.24
N ASP A 202 16.70 -27.56 3.15
CA ASP A 202 16.56 -26.99 1.82
C ASP A 202 15.15 -26.40 1.66
N PRO A 203 14.99 -25.15 1.16
CA PRO A 203 13.68 -24.60 0.84
C PRO A 203 12.83 -25.50 -0.06
N ALA A 204 13.43 -26.30 -0.93
CA ALA A 204 12.72 -27.25 -1.80
C ALA A 204 12.04 -28.40 -1.03
N ASP A 205 12.56 -28.75 0.16
CA ASP A 205 12.06 -29.86 0.97
C ASP A 205 10.91 -29.43 1.91
N ILE A 206 10.63 -28.14 2.02
CA ILE A 206 9.57 -27.64 2.91
C ILE A 206 8.21 -27.90 2.28
N SER A 207 7.40 -28.74 2.94
CA SER A 207 6.05 -29.06 2.51
C SER A 207 5.01 -28.04 3.00
N GLN A 208 3.83 -28.06 2.38
CA GLN A 208 2.67 -27.31 2.88
C GLN A 208 2.23 -27.80 4.28
N GLN A 209 2.49 -29.07 4.60
CA GLN A 209 2.23 -29.64 5.92
C GLN A 209 3.16 -29.02 6.98
N ASP A 210 4.43 -28.79 6.66
CA ASP A 210 5.38 -28.13 7.57
C ASP A 210 5.01 -26.66 7.80
N ALA A 211 4.57 -25.97 6.76
CA ALA A 211 4.04 -24.61 6.89
C ALA A 211 2.78 -24.56 7.78
N ALA A 212 1.90 -25.56 7.68
CA ALA A 212 0.72 -25.69 8.55
C ALA A 212 1.12 -26.01 10.01
N ARG A 213 2.07 -26.91 10.23
CA ARG A 213 2.63 -27.21 11.56
C ARG A 213 3.28 -25.98 12.18
N TRP A 214 4.02 -25.19 11.41
CA TRP A 214 4.59 -23.93 11.87
C TRP A 214 3.52 -22.92 12.30
N ARG A 215 2.43 -22.78 11.53
CA ARG A 215 1.28 -21.96 11.92
C ARG A 215 0.69 -22.44 13.25
N ASP A 216 0.48 -23.74 13.39
CA ASP A 216 -0.16 -24.32 14.58
C ASP A 216 0.73 -24.17 15.82
N HIS A 217 2.04 -24.41 15.69
CA HIS A 217 3.03 -24.13 16.73
C HIS A 217 3.04 -22.66 17.17
N MET A 218 2.96 -21.71 16.22
CA MET A 218 2.82 -20.28 16.58
C MET A 218 1.52 -20.01 17.36
N SER A 219 0.43 -20.69 17.00
CA SER A 219 -0.85 -20.56 17.72
C SER A 219 -0.77 -21.14 19.14
N GLU A 220 -0.12 -22.29 19.32
CA GLU A 220 0.07 -22.96 20.61
C GLU A 220 1.00 -22.20 21.54
N THR A 221 2.05 -21.58 21.00
CA THR A 221 3.00 -20.73 21.75
C THR A 221 2.48 -19.31 22.03
N GLY A 222 1.22 -19.03 21.69
CA GLY A 222 0.56 -17.77 22.01
C GLY A 222 0.94 -16.59 21.12
N VAL A 223 1.52 -16.83 19.94
CA VAL A 223 1.76 -15.77 18.95
C VAL A 223 0.42 -15.28 18.41
N SER A 224 0.19 -13.96 18.44
CA SER A 224 -1.07 -13.39 17.98
C SER A 224 -1.37 -13.66 16.50
N GLY A 225 -2.64 -13.78 16.13
CA GLY A 225 -3.06 -14.05 14.75
C GLY A 225 -2.56 -13.01 13.74
N VAL A 226 -2.37 -11.76 14.18
CA VAL A 226 -1.75 -10.69 13.37
C VAL A 226 -0.27 -10.97 13.12
N ASN A 227 0.49 -11.36 14.15
CA ASN A 227 1.90 -11.71 14.00
C ASN A 227 2.07 -12.99 13.19
N GLN A 228 1.24 -14.01 13.41
CA GLN A 228 1.19 -15.21 12.56
C GLN A 228 1.01 -14.82 11.08
N SER A 229 0.05 -13.92 10.79
CA SER A 229 -0.18 -13.44 9.42
C SER A 229 1.05 -12.76 8.83
N GLN A 230 1.77 -11.95 9.62
CA GLN A 230 3.00 -11.28 9.17
C GLN A 230 4.13 -12.28 8.89
N HIS A 231 4.29 -13.29 9.74
CA HIS A 231 5.24 -14.38 9.55
C HIS A 231 4.96 -15.13 8.24
N LEU A 232 3.74 -15.66 8.10
CA LEU A 232 3.32 -16.45 6.94
C LEU A 232 3.42 -15.65 5.64
N ALA A 233 2.95 -14.39 5.64
CA ALA A 233 3.02 -13.53 4.46
C ALA A 233 4.46 -13.22 4.04
N LYS A 234 5.35 -13.00 5.01
CA LYS A 234 6.76 -12.69 4.71
C LYS A 234 7.50 -13.92 4.20
N LEU A 235 7.31 -15.09 4.81
CA LEU A 235 7.86 -16.36 4.31
C LEU A 235 7.32 -16.68 2.91
N SER A 236 6.01 -16.55 2.70
CA SER A 236 5.39 -16.73 1.39
C SER A 236 5.96 -15.77 0.34
N ALA A 237 6.26 -14.52 0.70
CA ALA A 237 6.89 -13.55 -0.21
C ALA A 237 8.32 -13.94 -0.60
N LEU A 238 9.11 -14.51 0.33
CA LEU A 238 10.45 -15.01 0.03
C LEU A 238 10.40 -16.18 -0.96
N TYR A 239 9.51 -17.14 -0.74
CA TYR A 239 9.27 -18.24 -1.69
C TYR A 239 8.76 -17.73 -3.05
N ALA A 240 7.91 -16.71 -3.06
CA ALA A 240 7.43 -16.12 -4.32
C ALA A 240 8.57 -15.49 -5.14
N VAL A 241 9.59 -14.90 -4.49
CA VAL A 241 10.80 -14.42 -5.17
C VAL A 241 11.59 -15.60 -5.74
N ALA A 242 11.82 -16.65 -4.95
CA ALA A 242 12.54 -17.84 -5.42
C ALA A 242 11.84 -18.49 -6.63
N ILE A 243 10.50 -18.55 -6.63
CA ILE A 243 9.72 -19.03 -7.77
C ILE A 243 9.85 -18.10 -8.98
N SER A 244 9.79 -16.78 -8.80
CA SER A 244 9.93 -15.84 -9.93
C SER A 244 11.30 -15.90 -10.59
N GLU A 245 12.34 -16.23 -9.83
CA GLU A 245 13.70 -16.47 -10.32
C GLU A 245 13.91 -17.90 -10.85
N GLY A 246 12.86 -18.74 -10.90
CA GLY A 246 12.92 -20.12 -11.38
C GLY A 246 13.73 -21.06 -10.49
N ARG A 247 13.94 -20.71 -9.21
CA ARG A 247 14.71 -21.50 -8.23
C ARG A 247 13.88 -22.52 -7.46
N LEU A 248 12.58 -22.27 -7.32
CA LEU A 248 11.64 -23.18 -6.66
C LEU A 248 10.39 -23.37 -7.51
N ALA A 249 9.76 -24.53 -7.40
CA ALA A 249 8.53 -24.84 -8.10
C ALA A 249 7.27 -24.39 -7.34
N THR A 250 7.26 -24.55 -6.01
CA THR A 250 6.06 -24.39 -5.19
C THR A 250 6.30 -23.47 -4.00
N ASN A 251 5.20 -22.92 -3.47
CA ASN A 251 5.22 -22.09 -2.27
C ASN A 251 4.47 -22.81 -1.14
N PRO A 252 5.15 -23.38 -0.14
CA PRO A 252 4.50 -24.13 0.94
C PRO A 252 3.63 -23.25 1.83
N PHE A 253 3.87 -21.93 1.84
CA PHE A 253 3.09 -20.97 2.60
C PHE A 253 1.88 -20.41 1.83
N ALA A 254 1.71 -20.75 0.55
CA ALA A 254 0.56 -20.33 -0.23
C ALA A 254 -0.74 -20.90 0.37
N GLY A 255 -1.71 -20.01 0.61
CA GLY A 255 -3.02 -20.38 1.17
C GLY A 255 -3.04 -20.68 2.67
N ILE A 256 -1.90 -20.67 3.37
CA ILE A 256 -1.85 -20.86 4.84
C ILE A 256 -2.35 -19.59 5.53
N LYS A 257 -3.48 -19.71 6.23
CA LYS A 257 -4.11 -18.62 6.97
C LYS A 257 -3.78 -18.69 8.45
N ALA A 258 -3.50 -17.54 9.07
CA ALA A 258 -3.33 -17.45 10.52
C ALA A 258 -4.59 -17.86 11.28
N ARG A 259 -4.41 -18.37 12.50
CA ARG A 259 -5.49 -18.63 13.45
C ARG A 259 -5.70 -17.39 14.31
N PHE A 260 -6.96 -17.03 14.51
CA PHE A 260 -7.36 -15.93 15.38
C PHE A 260 -8.30 -16.46 16.45
N THR A 261 -8.03 -16.13 17.71
CA THR A 261 -8.97 -16.41 18.80
C THR A 261 -10.23 -15.54 18.67
N LYS A 262 -11.31 -15.90 19.38
CA LYS A 262 -12.55 -15.09 19.40
C LYS A 262 -12.27 -13.67 19.92
N ASP A 263 -11.43 -13.55 20.94
CA ASP A 263 -11.07 -12.26 21.52
C ASP A 263 -10.16 -11.46 20.60
N GLU A 264 -9.22 -12.09 19.90
CA GLU A 264 -8.44 -11.40 18.87
C GLU A 264 -9.29 -10.90 17.72
N LYS A 265 -10.31 -11.66 17.29
CA LYS A 265 -11.27 -11.16 16.28
C LYS A 265 -12.02 -9.93 16.80
N LYS A 266 -12.40 -9.91 18.08
CA LYS A 266 -13.04 -8.76 18.74
C LYS A 266 -12.09 -7.57 18.96
N LEU A 267 -10.83 -7.82 19.33
CA LEU A 267 -9.78 -6.81 19.55
C LEU A 267 -9.10 -6.34 18.25
N SER A 268 -9.26 -7.07 17.14
CA SER A 268 -8.86 -6.62 15.80
C SER A 268 -9.56 -5.32 15.38
N LYS A 269 -10.57 -4.89 16.15
CA LYS A 269 -11.05 -3.51 16.22
C LYS A 269 -9.85 -2.58 16.45
N LYS A 270 -9.40 -1.99 15.34
CA LYS A 270 -8.30 -1.04 15.14
C LYS A 270 -8.01 -0.22 16.40
N LYS A 271 -6.72 -0.02 16.71
CA LYS A 271 -6.23 0.93 17.73
C LYS A 271 -7.12 2.18 17.79
N ARG A 272 -7.55 2.55 18.98
CA ARG A 272 -8.45 3.70 19.19
C ARG A 272 -7.70 4.93 19.65
N ALA A 273 -8.31 6.10 19.49
CA ALA A 273 -7.86 7.34 20.10
C ALA A 273 -8.02 7.29 21.63
N PHE A 274 -7.26 8.13 22.33
CA PHE A 274 -7.53 8.49 23.71
C PHE A 274 -8.86 9.24 23.82
N GLY A 275 -9.65 8.94 24.85
CA GLY A 275 -10.69 9.86 25.32
C GLY A 275 -10.08 11.08 26.02
N ASP A 276 -10.90 12.10 26.29
CA ASP A 276 -10.41 13.39 26.81
C ASP A 276 -9.74 13.23 28.19
N GLU A 277 -10.36 12.50 29.11
CA GLU A 277 -9.78 12.22 30.42
C GLU A 277 -8.54 11.32 30.35
N GLU A 278 -8.49 10.37 29.41
CA GLU A 278 -7.31 9.52 29.21
C GLU A 278 -6.14 10.35 28.66
N LEU A 279 -6.40 11.27 27.74
CA LEU A 279 -5.37 12.19 27.22
C LEU A 279 -4.86 13.11 28.33
N ARG A 280 -5.76 13.71 29.12
CA ARG A 280 -5.41 14.56 30.26
C ARG A 280 -4.56 13.80 31.28
N SER A 281 -4.99 12.61 31.66
CA SER A 281 -4.26 11.73 32.57
C SER A 281 -2.88 11.37 32.04
N PHE A 282 -2.76 11.12 30.73
CA PHE A 282 -1.48 10.80 30.12
C PHE A 282 -0.52 12.01 30.09
N LEU A 283 -1.03 13.21 29.82
CA LEU A 283 -0.24 14.45 29.88
C LEU A 283 0.29 14.71 31.30
N ILE A 284 -0.56 14.60 32.32
CA ILE A 284 -0.16 14.73 33.74
C ILE A 284 0.87 13.67 34.13
N ALA A 285 0.65 12.41 33.74
CA ALA A 285 1.59 11.33 34.05
C ALA A 285 2.94 11.51 33.32
N SER A 286 2.91 12.07 32.10
CA SER A 286 4.14 12.40 31.37
C SER A 286 4.91 13.54 32.00
N GLU A 287 4.23 14.54 32.56
CA GLU A 287 4.85 15.65 33.30
C GLU A 287 5.57 15.14 34.55
N LYS A 288 4.91 14.28 35.34
CA LYS A 288 5.52 13.62 36.51
C LYS A 288 6.76 12.78 36.17
N LYS A 289 6.83 12.23 34.95
CA LYS A 289 7.99 11.48 34.47
C LYS A 289 9.19 12.39 34.17
N GLY A 290 8.94 13.66 33.85
CA GLY A 290 9.96 14.68 33.59
C GLY A 290 10.43 14.76 32.14
N GLU A 291 11.44 15.60 31.91
CA GLU A 291 12.01 15.87 30.59
C GLU A 291 13.11 14.86 30.21
N PRO A 292 13.32 14.59 28.90
CA PRO A 292 12.59 15.12 27.74
C PRO A 292 11.28 14.37 27.42
N PHE A 293 10.86 13.41 28.27
CA PHE A 293 9.69 12.57 28.00
C PHE A 293 8.42 13.40 27.85
N HIS A 294 8.16 14.33 28.77
CA HIS A 294 7.00 15.19 28.74
C HIS A 294 6.91 16.03 27.45
N THR A 295 7.98 16.74 27.08
CA THR A 295 8.02 17.53 25.85
C THR A 295 7.78 16.68 24.60
N ILE A 296 8.32 15.46 24.53
CA ILE A 296 8.08 14.56 23.40
C ILE A 296 6.60 14.14 23.32
N ILE A 297 5.95 13.82 24.44
CA ILE A 297 4.52 13.48 24.47
C ILE A 297 3.67 14.67 23.99
N ARG A 298 3.95 15.89 24.46
CA ARG A 298 3.28 17.11 24.00
C ARG A 298 3.48 17.33 22.49
N CYS A 299 4.71 17.16 22.00
CA CYS A 299 5.01 17.26 20.58
C CYS A 299 4.17 16.28 19.76
N LEU A 300 4.09 15.01 20.18
CA LEU A 300 3.28 13.99 19.51
C LEU A 300 1.78 14.30 19.53
N ALA A 301 1.28 14.81 20.65
CA ALA A 301 -0.13 15.19 20.81
C ALA A 301 -0.52 16.35 19.88
N VAL A 302 0.34 17.36 19.76
CA VAL A 302 0.10 18.58 18.97
C VAL A 302 0.31 18.35 17.47
N THR A 303 1.30 17.56 17.08
CA THR A 303 1.69 17.40 15.67
C THR A 303 1.05 16.18 14.98
N GLY A 304 0.59 15.19 15.77
CA GLY A 304 0.17 13.90 15.24
C GLY A 304 1.29 13.12 14.53
N ALA A 305 2.55 13.52 14.68
CA ALA A 305 3.69 12.86 14.06
C ALA A 305 3.92 11.45 14.63
N ARG A 306 4.75 10.65 13.94
CA ARG A 306 5.16 9.33 14.45
C ARG A 306 6.22 9.53 15.53
N SER A 307 6.22 8.69 16.56
CA SER A 307 7.23 8.75 17.64
C SER A 307 8.67 8.68 17.10
N SER A 308 8.92 7.87 16.07
CA SER A 308 10.23 7.78 15.43
C SER A 308 10.65 9.06 14.69
N GLU A 309 9.69 9.84 14.19
CA GLU A 309 9.95 11.12 13.53
C GLU A 309 10.32 12.17 14.59
N ILE A 310 9.59 12.24 15.70
CA ILE A 310 9.88 13.21 16.78
C ILE A 310 11.17 12.87 17.52
N CYS A 311 11.37 11.62 17.94
CA CYS A 311 12.59 11.19 18.64
C CYS A 311 13.85 11.25 17.77
N GLY A 312 13.69 11.30 16.45
CA GLY A 312 14.79 11.38 15.50
C GLY A 312 15.05 12.79 14.98
N LEU A 313 14.43 13.83 15.56
CA LEU A 313 14.66 15.22 15.15
C LEU A 313 16.08 15.65 15.54
N ARG A 314 16.69 16.44 14.65
CA ARG A 314 17.89 17.22 14.92
C ARG A 314 17.55 18.69 15.15
N VAL A 315 18.50 19.44 15.68
CA VAL A 315 18.38 20.88 15.87
C VAL A 315 18.06 21.58 14.54
N CYS A 316 18.69 21.18 13.43
CA CYS A 316 18.44 21.75 12.10
C CYS A 316 17.05 21.43 11.48
N ASP A 317 16.31 20.47 12.05
CA ASP A 317 14.94 20.15 11.62
C ASP A 317 13.91 21.14 12.18
N LEU A 318 14.28 21.95 13.18
CA LEU A 318 13.45 23.02 13.73
C LEU A 318 13.73 24.32 12.97
N ARG A 319 12.74 24.81 12.22
CA ARG A 319 12.92 25.93 11.28
C ARG A 319 11.87 27.02 11.49
N TRP A 320 12.21 28.21 11.01
CA TRP A 320 11.34 29.39 11.04
C TRP A 320 11.10 29.94 9.64
N HIS A 321 9.87 30.32 9.36
CA HIS A 321 9.51 31.02 8.13
C HIS A 321 8.34 31.97 8.40
N GLN A 322 8.51 33.25 8.05
CA GLN A 322 7.47 34.29 8.21
C GLN A 322 6.87 34.32 9.63
N GLY A 323 7.71 34.22 10.65
CA GLY A 323 7.28 34.22 12.07
C GLY A 323 6.75 32.88 12.59
N ASN A 324 6.47 31.91 11.71
CA ASN A 324 5.97 30.60 12.10
C ASN A 324 7.11 29.59 12.27
N CYS A 325 7.05 28.80 13.35
CA CYS A 325 7.96 27.70 13.59
C CYS A 325 7.39 26.39 13.03
N TYR A 326 8.22 25.54 12.46
CA TYR A 326 7.82 24.23 11.95
C TYR A 326 8.92 23.18 12.08
N LEU A 327 8.48 21.92 12.10
CA LEU A 327 9.32 20.75 11.99
C LEU A 327 9.43 20.34 10.52
N ASP A 328 10.65 20.25 10.03
CA ASP A 328 10.95 19.65 8.74
C ASP A 328 11.15 18.13 8.90
N ILE A 329 10.15 17.36 8.48
CA ILE A 329 10.27 15.90 8.46
C ILE A 329 10.89 15.49 7.13
N ASN A 330 12.22 15.47 7.08
CA ASN A 330 13.01 15.03 5.92
C ASN A 330 13.65 13.64 6.11
N ASP A 331 14.26 13.14 5.04
CA ASP A 331 15.02 11.89 4.97
C ASP A 331 16.54 12.10 4.73
N GLU A 332 17.04 13.34 4.79
CA GLU A 332 18.47 13.65 4.61
C GLU A 332 19.34 12.97 5.67
N VAL A 333 18.72 12.68 6.81
CA VAL A 333 19.36 12.20 8.03
C VAL A 333 18.84 10.84 8.50
N ARG A 334 17.70 10.39 7.96
CA ARG A 334 16.96 9.21 8.46
C ARG A 334 16.13 8.58 7.36
N ASP A 335 16.04 7.25 7.35
CA ASP A 335 15.11 6.55 6.45
C ASP A 335 13.66 6.87 6.79
N LEU A 336 13.01 7.69 5.96
CA LEU A 336 11.57 7.84 6.00
C LEU A 336 10.89 6.62 5.37
N LYS A 337 9.75 6.22 5.93
CA LYS A 337 9.04 5.00 5.51
C LYS A 337 8.63 5.04 4.02
N ASN A 338 8.36 6.21 3.46
CA ASN A 338 7.90 6.45 2.08
C ASN A 338 8.21 7.92 1.69
N ALA A 339 8.39 8.23 0.39
CA ALA A 339 8.59 9.61 -0.12
C ALA A 339 7.48 10.60 0.33
N ALA A 340 6.24 10.14 0.44
CA ALA A 340 5.10 10.92 0.96
C ALA A 340 5.19 11.29 2.46
N SER A 341 6.22 10.83 3.16
CA SER A 341 6.47 11.19 4.56
C SER A 341 7.17 12.55 4.69
N ARG A 342 7.84 13.02 3.61
CA ARG A 342 8.49 14.33 3.58
C ARG A 342 7.46 15.44 3.70
N ARG A 343 7.51 16.22 4.78
CA ARG A 343 6.50 17.25 5.06
C ARG A 343 6.98 18.28 6.08
N LEU A 344 6.34 19.44 6.04
CA LEU A 344 6.47 20.47 7.07
C LEU A 344 5.30 20.35 8.04
N ILE A 345 5.58 20.39 9.33
CA ILE A 345 4.55 20.39 10.38
C ILE A 345 4.70 21.67 11.19
N PRO A 346 3.76 22.63 11.09
CA PRO A 346 3.77 23.80 11.94
C PRO A 346 3.72 23.46 13.43
N LEU A 347 4.21 24.36 14.26
CA LEU A 347 4.16 24.29 15.71
C LEU A 347 3.39 25.50 16.26
N PRO A 348 2.51 25.32 17.26
CA PRO A 348 1.90 26.44 17.96
C PRO A 348 2.95 27.34 18.60
N GLY A 349 2.66 28.65 18.67
CA GLY A 349 3.60 29.67 19.18
C GLY A 349 4.21 29.32 20.54
N SER A 350 3.38 29.01 21.55
CA SER A 350 3.87 28.68 22.90
C SER A 350 4.77 27.44 22.93
N PHE A 351 4.44 26.40 22.16
CA PHE A 351 5.25 25.19 22.08
C PHE A 351 6.55 25.38 21.29
N SER A 352 6.55 26.30 20.31
CA SER A 352 7.74 26.62 19.54
C SER A 352 8.87 27.22 20.39
N ASN A 353 8.53 27.99 21.44
CA ASN A 353 9.49 28.57 22.36
C ASN A 353 10.18 27.50 23.21
N VAL A 354 9.44 26.48 23.65
CA VAL A 354 10.00 25.33 24.39
C VAL A 354 11.04 24.61 23.52
N LEU A 355 10.71 24.31 22.27
CA LEU A 355 11.65 23.64 21.37
C LEU A 355 12.84 24.53 20.98
N ARG A 356 12.64 25.86 20.88
CA ARG A 356 13.73 26.81 20.66
C ARG A 356 14.73 26.78 21.81
N GLY A 357 14.28 26.75 23.06
CA GLY A 357 15.16 26.64 24.22
C GLY A 357 15.99 25.35 24.23
N LEU A 358 15.44 24.24 23.73
CA LEU A 358 16.19 22.97 23.58
C LEU A 358 17.24 22.99 22.46
N ALA A 359 17.09 23.91 21.50
CA ALA A 359 17.96 24.06 20.33
C ALA A 359 19.02 25.16 20.51
N ASP A 360 18.79 26.10 21.43
CA ASP A 360 19.61 27.31 21.59
C ASP A 360 21.08 26.98 21.86
N GLY A 361 21.98 27.61 21.10
CA GLY A 361 23.43 27.42 21.20
C GLY A 361 23.96 26.03 20.80
N ARG A 362 23.15 25.14 20.22
CA ARG A 362 23.55 23.77 19.86
C ARG A 362 23.79 23.60 18.36
N ASP A 363 24.65 22.65 18.00
CA ASP A 363 24.95 22.37 16.60
C ASP A 363 23.75 21.75 15.87
N GLY A 364 23.57 22.13 14.60
CA GLY A 364 22.44 21.69 13.78
C GLY A 364 22.34 20.17 13.64
N THR A 365 23.45 19.44 13.70
CA THR A 365 23.47 17.98 13.55
C THR A 365 23.13 17.22 14.83
N GLU A 366 23.13 17.91 15.97
CA GLU A 366 22.80 17.31 17.26
C GLU A 366 21.32 16.90 17.34
N PRO A 367 21.00 15.84 18.10
CA PRO A 367 19.60 15.48 18.35
C PRO A 367 18.89 16.56 19.17
N LEU A 368 17.68 16.94 18.72
CA LEU A 368 16.86 17.95 19.41
C LEU A 368 16.50 17.51 20.83
N PHE A 369 16.24 16.22 21.04
CA PHE A 369 15.99 15.61 22.35
C PHE A 369 17.22 14.82 22.81
N PRO A 370 18.16 15.42 23.58
CA PRO A 370 19.31 14.71 24.11
C PRO A 370 18.89 13.65 25.14
N GLY A 371 19.74 12.64 25.36
CA GLY A 371 19.50 11.59 26.37
C GLY A 371 18.60 10.43 25.93
N LEU A 372 18.01 10.47 24.72
CA LEU A 372 17.31 9.30 24.18
C LEU A 372 18.32 8.18 23.85
N PRO A 373 18.14 6.95 24.37
CA PRO A 373 19.09 5.87 24.13
C PRO A 373 19.08 5.48 22.64
N ARG A 374 20.24 5.62 22.00
CA ARG A 374 20.45 5.22 20.61
C ARG A 374 20.76 3.72 20.54
N ARG A 375 19.70 2.90 20.62
CA ARG A 375 19.80 1.45 20.38
C ARG A 375 19.64 1.13 18.89
N GLN A 376 19.98 -0.09 18.48
CA GLN A 376 19.74 -0.58 17.10
C GLN A 376 18.27 -0.39 16.65
N GLN A 377 17.31 -0.47 17.57
CA GLN A 377 15.88 -0.30 17.26
C GLN A 377 15.46 1.18 17.08
N GLY A 378 16.37 2.13 17.31
CA GLY A 378 16.16 3.57 17.17
C GLY A 378 15.71 4.27 18.47
N PRO A 379 15.80 5.61 18.51
CA PRO A 379 15.60 6.42 19.72
C PRO A 379 14.17 6.37 20.27
N ALA A 380 13.17 6.06 19.44
CA ALA A 380 11.77 5.97 19.86
C ALA A 380 11.41 4.67 20.58
N HIS A 381 12.26 3.63 20.54
CA HIS A 381 11.90 2.33 21.11
C HIS A 381 11.74 2.39 22.63
N GLN A 382 12.69 3.02 23.33
CA GLN A 382 12.60 3.20 24.78
C GLN A 382 11.40 4.07 25.17
N LEU A 383 11.15 5.16 24.43
CA LEU A 383 9.97 6.00 24.64
C LEU A 383 8.67 5.16 24.55
N GLN A 384 8.55 4.28 23.55
CA GLN A 384 7.36 3.45 23.39
C GLN A 384 7.17 2.47 24.56
N ILE A 385 8.24 1.91 25.10
CA ILE A 385 8.19 1.02 26.28
C ILE A 385 7.71 1.81 27.50
N GLU A 386 8.37 2.94 27.80
CA GLU A 386 8.05 3.76 28.96
C GLU A 386 6.63 4.34 28.87
N ALA A 387 6.24 4.85 27.71
CA ALA A 387 4.87 5.30 27.46
C ALA A 387 3.85 4.18 27.61
N SER A 388 4.16 2.96 27.17
CA SER A 388 3.26 1.83 27.36
C SER A 388 3.08 1.49 28.84
N LYS A 389 4.15 1.49 29.66
CA LYS A 389 4.03 1.28 31.11
C LYS A 389 3.13 2.34 31.75
N ILE A 390 3.43 3.62 31.51
CA ILE A 390 2.66 4.75 32.06
C ILE A 390 1.19 4.68 31.63
N ILE A 391 0.92 4.40 30.36
CA ILE A 391 -0.45 4.24 29.86
C ILE A 391 -1.17 3.10 30.60
N ARG A 392 -0.46 2.00 30.87
CA ARG A 392 -1.06 0.83 31.52
C ARG A 392 -1.27 0.98 33.02
N GLU A 393 -0.41 1.75 33.66
CA GLU A 393 -0.46 2.01 35.10
C GLU A 393 -1.47 3.12 35.43
N HIS A 394 -1.47 4.22 34.66
CA HIS A 394 -2.14 5.46 35.06
C HIS A 394 -3.25 5.95 34.14
N VAL A 395 -3.38 5.40 32.92
CA VAL A 395 -4.26 6.02 31.90
C VAL A 395 -5.45 5.15 31.51
N SER A 396 -5.21 3.88 31.18
CA SER A 396 -6.27 2.99 30.69
C SER A 396 -5.96 1.55 31.08
N LYS A 397 -6.91 0.61 30.96
CA LYS A 397 -6.63 -0.84 30.93
C LYS A 397 -6.77 -1.47 29.54
N ASP A 398 -7.26 -0.68 28.57
CA ASP A 398 -7.54 -1.14 27.21
C ASP A 398 -6.23 -1.29 26.39
N PRO A 399 -5.89 -2.49 25.90
CA PRO A 399 -4.68 -2.71 25.10
C PRO A 399 -4.72 -2.03 23.72
N ARG A 400 -5.88 -1.50 23.29
CA ARG A 400 -6.02 -0.73 22.05
C ARG A 400 -5.48 0.70 22.18
N VAL A 401 -5.25 1.17 23.41
CA VAL A 401 -4.66 2.47 23.72
C VAL A 401 -3.15 2.31 23.87
N THR A 402 -2.40 2.94 22.97
CA THR A 402 -0.92 2.89 22.92
C THR A 402 -0.36 4.28 22.65
N LEU A 403 0.95 4.49 22.66
CA LEU A 403 1.54 5.79 22.29
C LEU A 403 1.05 6.28 20.91
N HIS A 404 0.84 5.37 19.96
CA HIS A 404 0.33 5.72 18.62
C HIS A 404 -1.13 6.22 18.64
N SER A 405 -1.85 6.00 19.73
CA SER A 405 -3.20 6.54 19.92
C SER A 405 -3.19 8.07 19.97
N LEU A 406 -2.09 8.74 20.32
CA LEU A 406 -1.98 10.22 20.24
C LEU A 406 -2.23 10.71 18.81
N ARG A 407 -1.66 10.02 17.83
CA ARG A 407 -1.88 10.33 16.41
C ARG A 407 -3.32 10.03 15.97
N HIS A 408 -3.94 8.99 16.52
CA HIS A 408 -5.37 8.73 16.26
C HIS A 408 -6.25 9.81 16.87
N THR A 409 -5.91 10.28 18.08
CA THR A 409 -6.57 11.40 18.76
C THR A 409 -6.43 12.67 17.94
N TRP A 410 -5.22 13.03 17.50
CA TRP A 410 -5.00 14.19 16.63
C TRP A 410 -5.89 14.16 15.38
N ARG A 411 -5.91 13.02 14.67
CA ARG A 411 -6.73 12.86 13.46
C ARG A 411 -8.24 13.01 13.75
N GLN A 412 -8.73 12.41 14.83
CA GLN A 412 -10.15 12.46 15.19
C GLN A 412 -10.56 13.85 15.67
N ARG A 413 -9.70 14.51 16.46
CA ARG A 413 -9.93 15.89 16.90
C ARG A 413 -9.95 16.85 15.71
N ALA A 414 -8.99 16.71 14.79
CA ALA A 414 -8.97 17.49 13.57
C ALA A 414 -10.25 17.28 12.72
N GLU A 415 -10.77 16.06 12.68
CA GLU A 415 -12.05 15.75 12.03
C GLU A 415 -13.24 16.44 12.69
N SER A 416 -13.34 16.37 14.01
CA SER A 416 -14.42 17.02 14.76
C SER A 416 -14.37 18.55 14.67
N LEU A 417 -13.18 19.11 14.44
CA LEU A 417 -12.98 20.55 14.24
C LEU A 417 -13.19 20.99 12.77
N GLY A 418 -13.65 20.10 11.89
CA GLY A 418 -13.94 20.42 10.49
C GLY A 418 -12.71 20.61 9.60
N ILE A 419 -11.52 20.17 10.04
CA ILE A 419 -10.28 20.34 9.27
C ILE A 419 -10.31 19.43 8.03
N SER A 420 -10.02 20.03 6.87
CA SER A 420 -10.18 19.35 5.58
C SER A 420 -9.36 18.06 5.48
N PRO A 421 -9.85 17.03 4.76
CA PRO A 421 -9.09 15.80 4.55
C PRO A 421 -7.70 16.04 3.94
N ALA A 422 -7.56 17.02 3.05
CA ALA A 422 -6.29 17.38 2.42
C ALA A 422 -5.27 17.90 3.46
N VAL A 423 -5.66 18.83 4.33
CA VAL A 423 -4.83 19.36 5.43
C VAL A 423 -4.46 18.26 6.43
N ARG A 424 -5.43 17.42 6.84
CA ARG A 424 -5.18 16.28 7.73
C ARG A 424 -4.17 15.30 7.13
N ARG A 425 -4.30 14.96 5.85
CA ARG A 425 -3.37 14.06 5.14
C ARG A 425 -1.97 14.67 5.01
N ALA A 426 -1.88 15.97 4.72
CA ALA A 426 -0.63 16.70 4.62
C ALA A 426 0.14 16.68 5.96
N ILE A 427 -0.49 17.07 7.08
CA ILE A 427 0.16 17.09 8.41
C ILE A 427 0.54 15.68 8.87
N LEU A 428 -0.33 14.69 8.63
CA LEU A 428 -0.05 13.32 9.04
C LEU A 428 0.97 12.62 8.12
N GLY A 429 1.25 13.10 6.92
CA GLY A 429 2.12 12.39 5.97
C GLY A 429 1.51 11.06 5.54
N HIS A 430 0.21 11.08 5.20
CA HIS A 430 -0.44 10.01 4.45
C HIS A 430 -0.32 10.31 2.97
N ALA A 431 -0.03 9.29 2.15
CA ALA A 431 -0.10 9.45 0.70
C ALA A 431 -1.48 10.02 0.35
N LEU A 432 -1.51 11.12 -0.40
CA LEU A 432 -2.70 11.55 -1.11
C LEU A 432 -3.06 10.35 -1.98
N GLY A 433 -4.16 9.68 -1.66
CA GLY A 433 -4.51 8.42 -2.30
C GLY A 433 -4.57 8.61 -3.82
N LYS A 434 -4.42 7.51 -4.57
CA LYS A 434 -4.97 7.41 -5.93
C LYS A 434 -6.51 7.38 -5.87
N ASP A 435 -7.10 8.36 -5.19
CA ASP A 435 -8.53 8.65 -5.35
C ASP A 435 -8.67 9.42 -6.66
N VAL A 436 -9.72 9.07 -7.39
CA VAL A 436 -9.92 9.20 -8.84
C VAL A 436 -10.10 10.64 -9.35
N HIS A 437 -9.55 11.67 -8.70
CA HIS A 437 -9.62 13.05 -9.21
C HIS A 437 -8.35 13.90 -9.13
N ASP A 438 -7.26 13.49 -8.47
CA ASP A 438 -6.05 14.33 -8.40
C ASP A 438 -4.83 13.59 -8.95
N THR A 439 -4.73 13.55 -10.27
CA THR A 439 -3.48 13.28 -10.97
C THR A 439 -2.90 14.59 -11.48
N ALA A 440 -1.63 14.82 -11.13
CA ALA A 440 -0.75 15.94 -11.49
C ALA A 440 -0.68 17.04 -10.43
N TYR A 441 0.54 17.24 -9.91
CA TYR A 441 1.06 18.49 -9.33
C TYR A 441 0.02 19.59 -9.07
N GLY A 442 -0.64 19.54 -7.92
CA GLY A 442 -1.65 20.51 -7.48
C GLY A 442 -2.15 20.12 -6.09
N ASP A 443 -2.31 21.10 -5.21
CA ASP A 443 -2.94 20.97 -3.87
C ASP A 443 -2.15 20.26 -2.75
N ARG A 444 -0.89 20.67 -2.54
CA ARG A 444 -0.45 20.79 -1.14
C ARG A 444 -1.21 21.96 -0.51
N PRO A 445 -1.95 21.76 0.59
CA PRO A 445 -2.64 22.86 1.25
C PRO A 445 -1.65 23.98 1.60
N GLN A 446 -2.09 25.23 1.49
CA GLN A 446 -1.29 26.38 1.87
C GLN A 446 -0.79 26.23 3.31
N PHE A 447 0.44 26.64 3.57
CA PHE A 447 1.09 26.45 4.87
C PHE A 447 0.28 27.06 6.03
N ASN A 448 -0.36 28.21 5.82
CA ASN A 448 -1.21 28.86 6.82
C ASN A 448 -2.43 28.00 7.23
N LEU A 449 -2.98 27.19 6.30
CA LEU A 449 -4.04 26.24 6.65
C LEU A 449 -3.52 25.10 7.53
N LEU A 450 -2.23 24.77 7.41
CA LEU A 450 -1.59 23.80 8.29
C LEU A 450 -1.36 24.40 9.69
N VAL A 451 -0.98 25.68 9.77
CA VAL A 451 -0.77 26.41 11.03
C VAL A 451 -2.09 26.46 11.81
N ASP A 452 -3.15 27.00 11.19
CA ASP A 452 -4.49 27.09 11.78
C ASP A 452 -5.01 25.71 12.25
N ALA A 453 -4.77 24.66 11.47
CA ALA A 453 -5.15 23.31 11.84
C ALA A 453 -4.44 22.79 13.10
N VAL A 454 -3.12 23.00 13.20
CA VAL A 454 -2.34 22.57 14.36
C VAL A 454 -2.71 23.40 15.60
N GLU A 455 -2.91 24.71 15.46
CA GLU A 455 -3.32 25.60 16.54
C GLU A 455 -4.70 25.23 17.10
N LYS A 456 -5.71 25.04 16.23
CA LYS A 456 -7.05 24.61 16.66
C LYS A 456 -7.03 23.29 17.43
N VAL A 457 -6.23 22.32 16.97
CA VAL A 457 -6.10 21.04 17.67
C VAL A 457 -5.38 21.23 19.02
N ALA A 458 -4.31 22.03 19.07
CA ALA A 458 -3.60 22.31 20.32
C ALA A 458 -4.47 23.04 21.36
N GLN A 459 -5.24 24.05 20.93
CA GLN A 459 -6.22 24.77 21.77
C GLN A 459 -7.26 23.81 22.34
N SER A 460 -7.77 22.87 21.53
CA SER A 460 -8.75 21.88 22.01
C SER A 460 -8.24 20.93 23.10
N TYR A 461 -6.92 20.86 23.30
CA TYR A 461 -6.30 20.09 24.39
C TYR A 461 -5.89 20.96 25.58
N GLY A 462 -6.06 22.29 25.51
CA GLY A 462 -5.47 23.24 26.46
C GLY A 462 -3.93 23.26 26.38
N LEU A 463 -3.38 23.04 25.19
CA LEU A 463 -1.92 23.02 24.94
C LEU A 463 -1.43 24.22 24.12
N ALA A 464 -2.33 25.12 23.73
CA ALA A 464 -2.01 26.42 23.17
C ALA A 464 -2.42 27.48 24.20
N ASP A 465 -1.54 28.45 24.43
CA ASP A 465 -1.78 29.59 25.31
C ASP A 465 -2.51 30.70 24.57
#